data_AF-A0A7C0ZSH1-F1
#
_entry.id   AF-A0A7C0ZSH1-F1
#
_cell.length_a   1.000
_cell.length_b   1.000
_cell.length_c   1.000
_cell.angle_alpha   90.00
_cell.angle_beta   90.00
_cell.angle_gamma   90.00
#
_symmetry.space_group_name_H-M   'P 1'
#
loop_
_entity.id
_entity.type
_entity.pdbx_description
1 polymer ?
#
loop_
_entity_poly.entity_id
_entity_poly.type
_entity_poly.pdbx_seq_one_letter_code
_entity_poly.pdbx_strand_id
1 'polypeptide(L)'
;MNLQKLLSKPEGKTLEFKRDLSSLKPILKTLVAFANTAGGTIIIGRSDGGKIIGVGDILQEEERLASAVADSIRPLMMPELEVCSYEGKPLLIATVPHWRGPFYLKAE
;
A
#
# COMPACT_ATOMS: atom_id res chain seq x y z
N MET A 1 3.02 -14.87 -2.51
CA MET A 1 2.80 -14.33 -1.14
C MET A 1 1.73 -15.15 -0.41
N ASN A 2 1.74 -15.31 0.92
CA ASN A 2 0.64 -15.95 1.66
C ASN A 2 -0.23 -14.89 2.36
N LEU A 3 -1.33 -14.51 1.72
CA LEU A 3 -2.20 -13.40 2.15
C LEU A 3 -2.83 -13.64 3.53
N GLN A 4 -3.31 -14.86 3.80
CA GLN A 4 -3.89 -15.21 5.11
C GLN A 4 -2.92 -14.96 6.26
N LYS A 5 -1.65 -15.34 6.08
CA LYS A 5 -0.61 -15.13 7.08
C LYS A 5 -0.27 -13.65 7.31
N LEU A 6 -0.46 -12.79 6.31
CA LEU A 6 -0.26 -11.34 6.46
C LEU A 6 -1.46 -10.70 7.16
N LEU A 7 -2.68 -11.08 6.79
CA LEU A 7 -3.91 -10.57 7.41
C LEU A 7 -4.01 -10.93 8.90
N SER A 8 -3.41 -12.03 9.35
CA SER A 8 -3.36 -12.41 10.76
C SER A 8 -2.28 -11.70 11.58
N LYS A 9 -1.34 -10.99 10.93
CA LYS A 9 -0.30 -10.23 11.64
C LYS A 9 -0.82 -8.86 12.08
N PRO A 10 -0.31 -8.34 13.21
CA PRO A 10 -0.51 -6.93 13.56
C PRO A 10 0.27 -6.02 12.61
N GLU A 11 -0.11 -4.74 12.58
CA GLU A 11 0.68 -3.70 11.93
C GLU A 11 2.05 -3.59 12.57
N GLY A 12 3.00 -3.07 11.79
CA GLY A 12 4.34 -2.85 12.29
C GLY A 12 5.23 -2.19 11.25
N LYS A 13 6.54 -2.36 11.44
CA LYS A 13 7.56 -1.64 10.67
C LYS A 13 7.55 -1.92 9.16
N THR A 14 6.93 -3.02 8.73
CA THR A 14 6.93 -3.48 7.33
C THR A 14 5.54 -3.89 6.83
N LEU A 15 4.49 -3.65 7.63
CA LEU A 15 3.13 -4.06 7.31
C LEU A 15 2.16 -3.02 7.85
N GLU A 16 1.37 -2.44 6.95
CA GLU A 16 0.35 -1.44 7.26
C GLU A 16 -0.99 -1.87 6.65
N PHE A 17 -2.10 -1.62 7.35
CA PHE A 17 -3.44 -1.78 6.80
C PHE A 17 -4.07 -0.43 6.51
N LYS A 18 -4.84 -0.38 5.42
CA LYS A 18 -5.71 0.75 5.10
C LYS A 18 -7.09 0.24 4.74
N ARG A 19 -8.10 0.97 5.22
CA ARG A 19 -9.49 0.64 4.92
C ARG A 19 -9.78 0.77 3.43
N ASP A 20 -9.34 1.87 2.84
CA ASP A 20 -9.59 2.29 1.47
C ASP A 20 -8.55 3.34 1.04
N LEU A 21 -8.68 3.87 -0.17
CA LEU A 21 -7.80 4.88 -0.75
C LEU A 21 -8.43 6.29 -0.74
N SER A 22 -9.39 6.57 0.13
CA SER A 22 -10.05 7.89 0.19
C SER A 22 -9.05 9.02 0.40
N SER A 23 -7.95 8.74 1.11
CA SER A 23 -6.79 9.63 1.20
C SER A 23 -5.51 8.91 0.75
N LEU A 24 -4.91 9.39 -0.34
CA LEU A 24 -3.66 8.83 -0.87
C LEU A 24 -2.44 9.33 -0.08
N LYS A 25 -2.50 10.53 0.49
CA LYS A 25 -1.34 11.16 1.18
C LYS A 25 -0.77 10.29 2.32
N PRO A 26 -1.57 9.67 3.21
CA PRO A 26 -1.06 8.73 4.19
C PRO A 26 -0.41 7.49 3.56
N ILE A 27 -1.01 6.93 2.50
CA ILE A 27 -0.49 5.75 1.80
C ILE A 27 0.89 6.06 1.19
N LEU A 28 1.00 7.20 0.50
CA LEU A 28 2.26 7.65 -0.09
C LEU A 28 3.35 7.90 0.96
N LYS A 29 2.99 8.48 2.12
CA LYS A 29 3.92 8.64 3.26
C LYS A 29 4.43 7.29 3.75
N THR A 30 3.54 6.32 3.91
CA THR A 30 3.91 4.97 4.34
C THR A 30 4.81 4.28 3.32
N LEU A 31 4.50 4.37 2.02
CA LEU A 31 5.35 3.82 0.95
C LEU A 31 6.76 4.41 0.98
N VAL A 32 6.88 5.73 1.13
CA VAL A 32 8.17 6.41 1.29
C VAL A 32 8.91 5.92 2.53
N ALA A 33 8.22 5.82 3.67
CA ALA A 33 8.82 5.34 4.92
C ALA A 33 9.32 3.90 4.79
N PHE A 34 8.55 3.01 4.15
CA PHE A 34 8.95 1.63 3.90
C PHE A 34 10.15 1.54 2.96
N ALA A 35 10.12 2.22 1.81
CA ALA A 35 11.23 2.22 0.87
C ALA A 35 12.56 2.67 1.49
N ASN A 36 12.50 3.71 2.33
CA ASN A 36 13.65 4.27 3.03
C ASN A 36 14.18 3.39 4.17
N THR A 37 13.44 2.37 4.60
CA THR A 37 13.78 1.56 5.76
C THR A 37 14.03 0.10 5.37
N ALA A 38 13.11 -0.82 5.66
CA ALA A 38 13.28 -2.25 5.41
C ALA A 38 12.46 -2.76 4.20
N GLY A 39 11.84 -1.85 3.46
CA GLY A 39 10.71 -2.17 2.60
C GLY A 39 9.46 -2.46 3.41
N GLY A 40 8.39 -2.85 2.74
CA GLY A 40 7.15 -3.21 3.40
C GLY A 40 5.99 -3.40 2.45
N THR A 41 4.86 -3.79 3.04
CA THR A 41 3.62 -4.07 2.32
C THR A 41 2.49 -3.28 2.96
N ILE A 42 1.70 -2.61 2.13
CA ILE A 42 0.44 -1.98 2.53
C ILE A 42 -0.69 -2.84 1.96
N ILE A 43 -1.62 -3.27 2.80
CA ILE A 43 -2.81 -4.00 2.37
C ILE A 43 -4.02 -3.07 2.51
N ILE A 44 -4.64 -2.74 1.38
CA ILE A 44 -5.81 -1.89 1.31
C ILE A 44 -7.09 -2.74 1.16
N GLY A 45 -8.14 -2.34 1.87
CA GLY A 45 -9.42 -3.06 1.95
C GLY A 45 -9.64 -3.75 3.31
N ARG A 46 -8.85 -3.41 4.33
CA ARG A 46 -9.00 -3.90 5.72
C ARG A 46 -9.11 -2.74 6.69
N SER A 47 -10.15 -2.74 7.52
CA SER A 47 -10.31 -1.74 8.59
C SER A 47 -9.31 -1.97 9.74
N ASP A 48 -9.04 -0.94 10.54
CA ASP A 48 -8.20 -1.04 11.75
C ASP A 48 -8.69 -2.11 12.74
N GLY A 49 -10.00 -2.33 12.84
CA GLY A 49 -10.60 -3.39 13.66
C GLY A 49 -10.46 -4.81 13.09
N GLY A 50 -9.67 -4.99 12.04
CA GLY A 50 -9.38 -6.28 11.41
C GLY A 50 -10.40 -6.77 10.38
N LYS A 51 -11.55 -6.10 10.23
CA LYS A 51 -12.60 -6.47 9.27
C LYS A 51 -12.15 -6.25 7.83
N ILE A 52 -12.41 -7.25 6.98
CA ILE A 52 -12.21 -7.16 5.53
C ILE A 52 -13.39 -6.40 4.92
N ILE A 53 -13.12 -5.23 4.37
CA ILE A 53 -14.10 -4.35 3.73
C ILE A 53 -14.10 -4.60 2.22
N GLY A 54 -12.92 -4.80 1.64
CA GLY A 54 -12.71 -4.82 0.20
C GLY A 54 -12.52 -3.42 -0.37
N VAL A 55 -11.94 -3.37 -1.57
CA VAL A 55 -11.84 -2.17 -2.40
C VAL A 55 -12.98 -2.21 -3.42
N GLY A 56 -13.48 -1.05 -3.84
CA GLY A 56 -14.55 -0.95 -4.84
C GLY A 56 -14.05 -1.31 -6.24
N ASP A 57 -14.07 -0.34 -7.15
CA ASP A 57 -13.47 -0.48 -8.48
C ASP A 57 -11.95 -0.66 -8.35
N ILE A 58 -11.53 -1.92 -8.24
CA ILE A 58 -10.15 -2.29 -7.90
C ILE A 58 -9.16 -1.83 -8.96
N LEU A 59 -9.55 -1.86 -10.23
CA LEU A 59 -8.69 -1.45 -11.35
C LEU A 59 -8.51 0.07 -11.36
N GLN A 60 -9.59 0.82 -11.14
CA GLN A 60 -9.52 2.27 -11.04
C GLN A 60 -8.66 2.71 -9.83
N GLU A 61 -8.80 2.05 -8.69
CA GLU A 61 -8.02 2.41 -7.50
C GLU A 61 -6.54 2.01 -7.62
N GLU A 62 -6.24 0.90 -8.30
CA GLU A 62 -4.87 0.52 -8.65
C GLU A 62 -4.19 1.58 -9.53
N GLU A 63 -4.83 1.99 -10.62
CA GLU A 63 -4.34 3.03 -11.53
C GLU A 63 -4.16 4.37 -10.80
N ARG A 64 -5.12 4.73 -9.95
CA ARG A 64 -5.09 5.95 -9.15
C ARG A 64 -3.92 5.95 -8.17
N LEU A 65 -3.63 4.83 -7.52
CA LEU A 65 -2.48 4.70 -6.63
C LEU A 65 -1.16 4.79 -7.41
N ALA A 66 -1.05 4.08 -8.54
CA ALA A 66 0.14 4.10 -9.39
C ALA A 66 0.46 5.51 -9.90
N SER A 67 -0.56 6.24 -10.38
CA SER A 67 -0.42 7.61 -10.85
C SER A 67 0.03 8.55 -9.73
N ALA A 68 -0.60 8.46 -8.55
CA ALA A 68 -0.25 9.31 -7.41
C ALA A 68 1.19 9.08 -6.90
N VAL A 69 1.66 7.84 -6.95
CA VAL A 69 3.06 7.49 -6.63
C VAL A 69 4.01 8.15 -7.63
N ALA A 70 3.76 8.00 -8.94
CA ALA A 70 4.60 8.57 -9.99
C ALA A 70 4.67 10.11 -9.92
N ASP A 71 3.56 10.75 -9.58
CA ASP A 71 3.49 12.21 -9.49
C ASP A 71 4.14 12.76 -8.21
N SER A 72 3.93 12.07 -7.09
CA SER A 72 4.22 12.62 -5.77
C SER A 72 5.54 12.18 -5.15
N ILE A 73 6.16 11.07 -5.59
CA ILE A 73 7.37 10.52 -4.94
C ILE A 73 8.62 10.76 -5.80
N ARG A 74 9.72 11.21 -5.18
CA ARG A 74 11.03 11.37 -5.82
C ARG A 74 12.17 10.75 -4.98
N PRO A 75 13.18 10.12 -5.60
CA PRO A 75 13.24 9.65 -7.00
C PRO A 75 12.05 8.73 -7.37
N LEU A 76 11.83 8.49 -8.67
CA LEU A 76 10.69 7.67 -9.10
C LEU A 76 10.75 6.29 -8.40
N MET A 77 9.67 5.98 -7.70
CA MET A 77 9.44 4.71 -7.02
C MET A 77 8.31 4.00 -7.76
N MET A 78 8.46 2.70 -8.00
CA MET A 78 7.39 1.89 -8.57
C MET A 78 7.11 0.70 -7.65
N PRO A 79 6.06 0.77 -6.81
CA PRO A 79 5.68 -0.33 -5.95
C PRO A 79 5.12 -1.47 -6.81
N GLU A 80 5.31 -2.70 -6.33
CA GLU A 80 4.62 -3.87 -6.87
C GLU A 80 3.18 -3.82 -6.37
N LEU A 81 2.23 -3.68 -7.31
CA LEU A 81 0.81 -3.70 -7.02
C LEU A 81 0.25 -5.09 -7.36
N GLU A 82 -0.44 -5.69 -6.41
CA GLU A 82 -1.11 -6.98 -6.59
C GLU A 82 -2.58 -6.86 -6.17
N VAL A 83 -3.47 -7.37 -7.02
CA VAL A 83 -4.88 -7.53 -6.68
C VAL A 83 -5.12 -8.96 -6.22
N CYS A 84 -5.70 -9.10 -5.02
CA CYS A 84 -6.06 -10.40 -4.46
C CYS A 84 -7.52 -10.39 -4.00
N SER A 85 -8.18 -11.55 -4.03
CA SER A 85 -9.52 -11.70 -3.42
C SER A 85 -9.42 -12.47 -2.11
N TYR A 86 -10.06 -11.95 -1.07
CA TYR A 86 -10.16 -12.61 0.23
C TYR A 86 -11.62 -12.56 0.71
N GLU A 87 -12.22 -13.71 1.01
CA GLU A 87 -13.65 -13.83 1.37
C GLU A 87 -14.58 -13.19 0.31
N GLY A 88 -14.22 -13.30 -0.97
CA GLY A 88 -14.98 -12.71 -2.08
C GLY A 88 -14.84 -11.18 -2.20
N LYS A 89 -13.99 -10.55 -1.39
CA LYS A 89 -13.72 -9.11 -1.42
C LYS A 89 -12.36 -8.84 -2.03
N PRO A 90 -12.25 -7.97 -3.05
CA PRO A 90 -10.97 -7.62 -3.64
C PRO A 90 -10.17 -6.74 -2.67
N LEU A 91 -8.88 -6.98 -2.60
CA LEU A 91 -7.89 -6.25 -1.82
C LEU A 91 -6.78 -5.79 -2.77
N LEU A 92 -6.29 -4.59 -2.53
CA LEU A 92 -5.12 -4.05 -3.23
C LEU A 92 -3.92 -4.16 -2.30
N ILE A 93 -2.82 -4.70 -2.81
CA ILE A 93 -1.59 -4.90 -2.06
C ILE A 93 -0.52 -4.08 -2.76
N ALA A 94 0.11 -3.17 -2.01
CA ALA A 94 1.23 -2.38 -2.50
C ALA A 94 2.50 -2.78 -1.73
N THR A 95 3.44 -3.40 -2.43
CA THR A 95 4.72 -3.83 -1.86
C THR A 95 5.85 -2.97 -2.39
N VAL A 96 6.74 -2.53 -1.51
CA VAL A 96 7.94 -1.78 -1.88
C VAL A 96 9.16 -2.44 -1.25
N PRO A 97 10.21 -2.76 -2.01
CA PRO A 97 11.46 -3.26 -1.45
C PRO A 97 12.23 -2.12 -0.77
N HIS A 98 13.22 -2.48 0.07
CA HIS A 98 14.21 -1.50 0.49
C HIS A 98 15.06 -1.07 -0.71
N TRP A 99 15.22 0.24 -0.90
CA TRP A 99 16.05 0.81 -1.95
C TRP A 99 17.18 1.67 -1.38
N ARG A 100 18.27 1.75 -2.15
CA ARG A 100 19.40 2.61 -1.82
C ARG A 100 19.10 4.05 -2.23
N GLY A 101 18.90 4.93 -1.25
CA GLY A 101 18.72 6.36 -1.44
C GLY A 101 17.41 6.87 -0.83
N PRO A 102 17.34 8.17 -0.44
CA PRO A 102 16.16 8.71 0.20
C PRO A 102 15.07 8.99 -0.84
N PHE A 103 13.93 8.31 -0.70
CA PHE A 103 12.67 8.69 -1.28
C PHE A 103 12.02 9.77 -0.41
N TYR A 104 11.35 10.71 -1.05
CA TYR A 104 10.59 11.74 -0.37
C TYR A 104 9.37 12.10 -1.18
N LEU A 105 8.35 12.63 -0.51
CA LEU A 105 7.24 13.26 -1.20
C LEU A 105 7.72 14.59 -1.75
N LYS A 106 7.39 14.89 -3.01
CA LYS A 106 7.33 16.27 -3.50
C LYS A 106 6.38 17.01 -2.57
N ALA A 107 6.93 17.72 -1.60
CA ALA A 107 6.15 18.65 -0.81
C ALA A 107 5.59 19.70 -1.78
N GLU A 108 4.31 20.02 -1.59
CA GLU A 108 3.65 21.20 -2.15
C GLU A 108 4.43 22.48 -1.79
#